data_AF-A0A359F443-F1
#
_entry.id   AF-A0A359F443-F1
#
_cell.length_a   1.000
_cell.length_b   1.000
_cell.length_c   1.000
_cell.angle_alpha   90.00
_cell.angle_beta   90.00
_cell.angle_gamma   90.00
#
_symmetry.space_group_name_H-M   'P 1'
#
loop_
_entity.id
_entity.type
_entity.pdbx_description
1 polymer ?
#
loop_
_entity_poly.entity_id
_entity_poly.type
_entity_poly.pdbx_seq_one_letter_code
_entity_poly.pdbx_strand_id
1 'polypeptide(L)'
;FTVGLGLLTNLTVIPRHNLWSEDKLHRTVQLAQRTLSVVGIDERTALCWDGSTWTTSGVGNVSVFRNGSRQSVETLEPPVIDLSLGSD
;
A
#
# COMPACT_ATOMS: atom_id res chain seq x y z
N PHE A 1 -0.33 -18.27 5.85
CA PHE A 1 0.46 -17.02 5.97
C PHE A 1 1.41 -17.01 4.79
N THR A 2 1.51 -15.89 4.08
CA THR A 2 2.46 -15.73 2.99
C THR A 2 3.48 -14.72 3.45
N VAL A 3 4.76 -15.04 3.34
CA VAL A 3 5.84 -14.07 3.54
C VAL A 3 6.01 -13.31 2.23
N GLY A 4 5.93 -11.99 2.29
CA GLY A 4 6.20 -11.14 1.13
C GLY A 4 7.70 -11.07 0.82
N LEU A 5 8.05 -10.52 -0.34
CA LEU A 5 9.44 -10.40 -0.77
C LEU A 5 10.28 -9.41 0.07
N GLY A 6 9.66 -8.60 0.93
CA GLY A 6 10.37 -7.60 1.74
C GLY A 6 10.87 -6.37 0.98
N LEU A 7 10.54 -6.22 -0.31
CA LEU A 7 11.08 -5.14 -1.16
C LEU A 7 10.74 -3.73 -0.67
N LEU A 8 9.52 -3.53 -0.16
CA LEU A 8 9.07 -2.25 0.39
C LEU A 8 8.71 -2.44 1.87
N THR A 9 9.37 -1.68 2.75
CA THR A 9 9.25 -1.90 4.21
C THR A 9 8.26 -0.95 4.89
N ASN A 10 7.87 0.14 4.22
CA ASN A 10 6.99 1.18 4.78
C ASN A 10 5.53 1.11 4.29
N LEU A 11 5.17 0.11 3.47
CA LEU A 11 3.79 -0.08 3.03
C LEU A 11 3.39 -1.56 2.92
N THR A 12 2.09 -1.81 3.01
CA THR A 12 1.46 -3.10 2.69
C THR A 12 0.30 -2.88 1.73
N VAL A 13 -0.02 -3.90 0.93
CA VAL A 13 -1.02 -3.82 -0.14
C VAL A 13 -2.23 -4.69 0.17
N ILE A 14 -3.42 -4.11 0.01
CA ILE A 14 -4.68 -4.84 -0.11
C ILE A 14 -5.00 -4.95 -1.61
N PRO A 15 -4.76 -6.10 -2.26
CA PRO A 15 -5.08 -6.28 -3.66
C PRO A 15 -6.59 -6.47 -3.87
N ARG A 16 -7.09 -6.00 -5.02
CA ARG A 16 -8.51 -6.07 -5.39
C ARG A 16 -9.40 -5.45 -4.31
N HIS A 17 -8.97 -4.28 -3.85
CA HIS A 17 -9.57 -3.59 -2.72
C HIS A 17 -11.07 -3.28 -2.93
N ASN A 18 -11.48 -2.98 -4.15
CA ASN A 18 -12.89 -2.84 -4.56
C ASN A 18 -13.79 -4.05 -4.26
N LEU A 19 -13.23 -5.24 -3.99
CA LEU A 19 -13.99 -6.44 -3.63
C LEU A 19 -14.02 -6.71 -2.12
N TRP A 20 -13.40 -5.85 -1.32
CA TRP A 20 -13.39 -5.99 0.13
C TRP A 20 -14.64 -5.38 0.75
N SER A 21 -15.22 -6.09 1.71
CA SER A 21 -16.22 -5.53 2.61
C SER A 21 -15.59 -4.47 3.52
N GLU A 22 -16.37 -3.47 3.91
CA GLU A 22 -15.95 -2.41 4.83
C GLU A 22 -15.35 -2.95 6.14
N ASP A 23 -15.96 -3.99 6.73
CA ASP A 23 -15.46 -4.59 7.99
C ASP A 23 -14.04 -5.16 7.87
N LYS A 24 -13.72 -5.81 6.74
CA LYS A 24 -12.38 -6.37 6.49
C LYS A 24 -11.36 -5.26 6.35
N LEU A 25 -11.72 -4.20 5.63
CA LEU A 25 -10.88 -3.02 5.49
C LEU A 25 -10.63 -2.36 6.85
N HIS A 26 -11.70 -2.05 7.58
CA HIS A 26 -11.66 -1.42 8.88
C HIS A 26 -10.75 -2.17 9.85
N ARG A 27 -10.93 -3.50 9.96
CA ARG A 27 -10.10 -4.34 10.83
C ARG A 27 -8.63 -4.34 10.41
N THR A 28 -8.35 -4.40 9.11
CA THR A 28 -6.98 -4.39 8.59
C THR A 28 -6.27 -3.08 8.91
N VAL A 29 -6.96 -1.95 8.71
CA VAL A 29 -6.45 -0.62 9.01
C VAL A 29 -6.22 -0.43 10.51
N GLN A 30 -7.10 -0.96 11.37
CA GLN A 30 -6.93 -0.91 12.83
C GLN A 30 -5.75 -1.73 13.35
N LEU A 31 -5.47 -2.88 12.73
CA LEU A 31 -4.38 -3.77 13.15
C LEU A 31 -3.01 -3.34 12.62
N ALA A 32 -2.97 -2.47 11.61
CA ALA A 32 -1.72 -2.00 11.03
C ALA A 32 -0.90 -1.18 12.02
N GLN A 33 0.43 -1.32 11.95
CA GLN A 33 1.35 -0.47 12.70
C GLN A 33 1.16 0.98 12.29
N ARG A 34 1.24 1.93 13.24
CA ARG A 34 0.95 3.35 12.99
C ARG A 34 1.81 3.97 11.88
N THR A 35 3.05 3.49 11.73
CA THR A 35 4.01 3.98 10.73
C THR A 35 3.79 3.38 9.34
N LEU A 36 3.12 2.21 9.25
CA LEU A 36 2.91 1.47 8.02
C LEU A 36 1.73 2.05 7.24
N SER A 37 1.95 2.35 5.97
CA SER A 37 0.87 2.71 5.05
C SER A 37 0.15 1.44 4.57
N VAL A 38 -1.17 1.36 4.75
CA VAL A 38 -2.01 0.34 4.14
C VAL A 38 -2.58 0.90 2.85
N VAL A 39 -2.25 0.26 1.73
CA VAL A 39 -2.63 0.72 0.39
C VAL A 39 -3.62 -0.26 -0.23
N GLY A 40 -4.87 0.16 -0.35
CA GLY A 40 -5.88 -0.53 -1.13
C GLY A 40 -5.72 -0.22 -2.62
N ILE A 41 -5.55 -1.24 -3.44
CA ILE A 41 -5.46 -1.10 -4.90
C ILE A 41 -6.61 -1.88 -5.52
N ASP A 42 -7.47 -1.18 -6.24
CA ASP A 42 -8.59 -1.79 -6.96
C ASP A 42 -8.08 -2.68 -8.11
N GLU A 43 -8.94 -3.56 -8.59
CA GLU A 43 -8.67 -4.34 -9.79
C GLU A 43 -8.27 -3.45 -10.98
N ARG A 44 -7.38 -3.99 -11.85
CA ARG A 44 -6.91 -3.31 -13.08
C ARG A 44 -6.34 -1.91 -12.81
N THR A 45 -5.71 -1.74 -11.66
CA THR A 45 -5.11 -0.49 -11.21
C THR A 45 -3.70 -0.76 -10.68
N ALA A 46 -2.79 0.17 -10.90
CA ALA A 46 -1.42 0.14 -10.43
C ALA A 46 -1.11 1.42 -9.65
N LEU A 47 -0.32 1.26 -8.60
CA LEU A 47 0.38 2.35 -7.92
C LEU A 47 1.85 2.28 -8.34
N CYS A 48 2.35 3.34 -8.97
CA CYS A 48 3.68 3.38 -9.57
C CYS A 48 4.52 4.47 -8.91
N TRP A 49 5.75 4.14 -8.53
CA TRP A 49 6.75 5.14 -8.15
C TRP A 49 7.54 5.53 -9.39
N ASP A 50 7.55 6.81 -9.74
CA ASP A 50 8.26 7.32 -10.93
C ASP A 50 9.70 7.81 -10.63
N GLY A 51 10.14 7.71 -9.38
CA GLY A 51 11.41 8.26 -8.91
C GLY A 51 11.25 9.54 -8.08
N SER A 52 10.10 10.22 -8.18
CA SER A 52 9.83 11.49 -7.53
C SER A 52 8.48 11.52 -6.81
N THR A 53 7.46 10.90 -7.39
CA THR A 53 6.12 10.88 -6.84
C THR A 53 5.44 9.54 -7.11
N TRP A 54 4.40 9.29 -6.32
CA TRP A 54 3.48 8.20 -6.55
C TRP A 54 2.45 8.60 -7.60
N THR A 55 2.31 7.79 -8.63
CA THR A 55 1.31 7.94 -9.69
C THR A 55 0.38 6.74 -9.70
N THR A 56 -0.84 6.95 -10.20
CA THR A 56 -1.81 5.87 -10.39
C THR A 56 -2.03 5.64 -11.87
N SER A 57 -2.19 4.37 -12.25
CA SER A 57 -2.46 3.97 -13.63
C SER A 57 -3.56 2.90 -13.65
N GLY A 58 -4.42 2.93 -14.67
CA GLY A 58 -5.55 2.02 -14.79
C GLY A 58 -6.89 2.70 -14.57
N VAL A 59 -7.92 1.90 -14.26
CA VAL A 59 -9.32 2.35 -14.29
C VAL A 59 -10.00 2.41 -12.92
N GLY A 60 -9.38 1.86 -11.87
CA GLY A 60 -9.87 1.90 -10.50
C GLY A 60 -9.12 2.91 -9.65
N ASN A 61 -9.29 2.80 -8.33
CA ASN A 61 -8.73 3.74 -7.36
C ASN A 61 -7.60 3.12 -6.54
N VAL A 62 -6.76 4.00 -6.01
CA VAL A 62 -5.83 3.69 -4.92
C VAL A 62 -6.30 4.42 -3.67
N SER A 63 -6.49 3.69 -2.57
CA SER A 63 -6.85 4.22 -1.26
C SER A 63 -5.69 4.05 -0.30
N VAL A 64 -5.25 5.12 0.36
CA VAL A 64 -4.17 5.09 1.35
C VAL A 64 -4.75 5.26 2.74
N PHE A 65 -4.30 4.43 3.68
CA PHE A 65 -4.62 4.55 5.10
C PHE A 65 -3.34 4.54 5.91
N ARG A 66 -3.22 5.45 6.87
CA ARG A 66 -2.11 5.51 7.81
C ARG A 66 -2.61 5.97 9.16
N ASN A 67 -2.12 5.33 10.23
CA ASN A 67 -2.52 5.66 11.59
C ASN A 67 -4.05 5.65 11.80
N GLY A 68 -4.75 4.70 11.16
CA GLY A 68 -6.21 4.57 11.25
C GLY A 68 -7.03 5.49 10.32
N SER A 69 -6.40 6.44 9.64
CA SER A 69 -7.09 7.48 8.85
C SER A 69 -6.79 7.35 7.36
N ARG A 70 -7.80 7.67 6.53
CA ARG A 70 -7.63 7.79 5.08
C ARG A 70 -6.76 9.02 4.74
N GLN A 71 -5.88 8.86 3.77
CA GLN A 71 -4.97 9.88 3.26
C GLN A 71 -5.05 9.95 1.72
N SER A 72 -4.53 11.04 1.14
CA SER A 72 -4.35 11.14 -0.32
C SER A 72 -3.12 10.36 -0.76
N VAL A 73 -3.13 9.81 -1.98
CA VAL A 73 -1.96 9.16 -2.59
C VAL A 73 -0.77 10.11 -2.68
N GLU A 74 -1.01 11.41 -2.89
CA GLU A 74 0.02 12.45 -2.97
C GLU A 74 0.79 12.64 -1.65
N THR A 75 0.20 12.19 -0.54
CA THR A 75 0.82 12.26 0.80
C THR A 75 1.57 10.99 1.19
N LEU A 76 1.52 9.96 0.32
CA LEU A 76 2.22 8.72 0.56
C LEU A 76 3.74 8.98 0.55
N GLU A 77 4.42 8.56 1.60
CA GLU A 77 5.87 8.69 1.70
C GLU A 77 6.59 7.94 0.57
N PRO A 78 7.76 8.39 0.12
CA PRO A 78 8.58 7.64 -0.83
C PRO A 78 8.79 6.18 -0.39
N PRO A 79 8.94 5.24 -1.34
CA PRO A 79 9.17 3.84 -1.00
C PRO A 79 10.50 3.67 -0.25
N VAL A 80 10.47 2.96 0.89
CA VAL A 80 11.68 2.51 1.57
C VAL A 80 12.02 1.12 1.03
N ILE A 81 13.00 1.08 0.12
CA ILE A 81 13.40 -0.14 -0.57
C ILE A 81 14.46 -0.87 0.27
N ASP A 82 14.23 -2.14 0.56
CA ASP A 82 15.25 -3.00 1.15
C ASP A 82 16.14 -3.60 0.04
N LEU A 83 17.36 -3.08 -0.06
CA LEU A 83 18.37 -3.54 -1.03
C LEU A 83 19.29 -4.63 -0.44
N SER A 84 19.10 -5.04 0.82
CA SER A 84 19.94 -6.07 1.45
C SER A 84 19.75 -7.47 0.85
N LEU A 85 18.65 -7.67 0.12
CA LEU A 85 18.28 -8.91 -0.58
C LEU A 85 19.19 -9.31 -1.74
N GLY A 86 20.23 -8.53 -2.06
CA GLY A 86 21.20 -8.79 -3.14
C GLY A 86 22.59 -9.22 -2.67
N SER A 87 22.76 -9.55 -1.38
CA SER A 87 24.06 -9.79 -0.75
C SER A 87 24.30 -11.27 -0.40
N ASP A 88 24.03 -12.17 -1.35
CA ASP A 88 24.40 -13.59 -1.24
C ASP A 88 25.50 -13.94 -2.26
#